data_AF-T1BP75-F1
#
_entry.id   AF-T1BP75-F1
#
_cell.length_a   1.000
_cell.length_b   1.000
_cell.length_c   1.000
_cell.angle_alpha   90.00
_cell.angle_beta   90.00
_cell.angle_gamma   90.00
#
_symmetry.space_group_name_H-M   'P 1'
#
loop_
_entity.id
_entity.type
_entity.pdbx_description
1 polymer ?
#
loop_
_entity_poly.entity_id
_entity_poly.type
_entity_poly.pdbx_seq_one_letter_code
_entity_poly.pdbx_strand_id
1 'polypeptide(L)'
;ELVGNFKNQGTTWSQKPTLVNDHDFPSDAEGIALPYGIYDLAANHGYLFIGTSHDTAAFAVDNVVRWWNYHGKRGYPGKSELLILA
;
A
#
# COMPACT_ATOMS: atom_id res chain seq x y z
N GLU A 1 2.13 -2.05 8.70
CA GLU A 1 1.51 -1.13 9.66
C GLU A 1 0.51 -1.90 10.52
N LEU A 2 0.51 -1.65 11.83
CA LEU A 2 -0.47 -2.25 12.73
C LEU A 2 -1.79 -1.50 12.60
N VAL A 3 -2.88 -2.22 12.35
CA VAL A 3 -4.23 -1.66 12.30
C VAL A 3 -4.83 -1.75 13.69
N GLY A 4 -5.26 -0.63 14.24
CA GLY A 4 -5.85 -0.55 15.58
C GLY A 4 -5.74 0.85 16.19
N ASN A 5 -5.99 0.94 17.49
CA ASN A 5 -5.95 2.21 18.24
C ASN A 5 -4.52 2.63 18.61
N PHE A 6 -3.66 2.76 17.60
CA PHE A 6 -2.23 3.03 17.76
C PHE A 6 -1.89 4.48 17.42
N LYS A 7 -0.76 4.94 17.96
CA LYS A 7 -0.31 6.32 17.75
C LYS A 7 0.30 6.50 16.36
N ASN A 8 -0.36 7.29 15.53
CA ASN A 8 0.20 7.76 14.27
C ASN A 8 0.98 9.07 14.48
N GLN A 9 2.16 9.20 13.86
CA GLN A 9 3.01 10.41 13.92
C GLN A 9 2.50 11.56 13.03
N GLY A 10 1.45 11.30 12.26
CA GLY A 10 0.80 12.32 11.42
C GLY A 10 -0.06 13.29 12.23
N THR A 11 -0.47 14.38 11.57
CA THR A 11 -1.39 15.36 12.13
C THR A 11 -2.70 15.31 11.35
N THR A 12 -3.81 15.32 12.08
CA THR A 12 -5.15 15.46 11.49
C THR A 12 -5.84 16.70 12.04
N TRP A 13 -6.64 17.36 11.21
CA TRP A 13 -7.50 18.44 11.66
C TRP A 13 -8.66 17.87 12.49
N SER A 14 -8.74 18.25 13.76
CA SER A 14 -9.80 17.81 14.67
C SER A 14 -10.09 18.83 15.75
N GLN A 15 -11.35 18.87 16.23
CA GLN A 15 -11.76 19.69 17.36
C GLN A 15 -11.40 19.06 18.73
N LYS A 16 -11.15 17.75 18.76
CA LYS A 16 -10.80 16.99 19.97
C LYS A 16 -9.68 16.00 19.68
N PRO A 17 -8.79 15.72 20.64
CA PRO A 17 -7.76 14.72 20.45
C PRO A 17 -8.37 13.32 20.31
N THR A 18 -7.79 12.49 19.43
CA THR A 18 -8.06 11.06 19.38
C THR A 18 -7.24 10.37 20.46
N LEU A 19 -7.90 9.67 21.39
CA LEU A 19 -7.20 8.89 22.41
C LEU A 19 -6.67 7.59 21.80
N VAL A 20 -5.35 7.44 21.81
CA VAL A 20 -4.65 6.26 21.27
C VAL A 20 -3.89 5.56 22.40
N ASN A 21 -3.49 4.32 22.15
CA ASN A 21 -2.60 3.60 23.04
C ASN A 21 -1.26 4.34 23.14
N ASP A 22 -0.68 4.36 24.34
CA ASP A 22 0.65 4.94 24.57
C ASP A 22 1.77 4.04 24.01
N HIS A 23 1.51 2.74 23.93
CA HIS A 23 2.41 1.72 23.39
C HIS A 23 1.72 0.90 22.31
N ASP A 24 2.45 0.59 21.24
CA ASP A 24 1.94 -0.16 20.10
C ASP A 24 2.48 -1.60 20.14
N PHE A 25 1.70 -2.53 20.69
CA PHE A 25 2.03 -3.96 20.68
C PHE A 25 1.32 -4.68 19.51
N PRO A 26 2.01 -5.53 18.74
CA PRO A 26 1.37 -6.29 17.66
C PRO A 26 0.22 -7.21 18.12
N SER A 27 0.25 -7.67 19.38
CA SER A 27 -0.82 -8.49 19.95
C SER A 27 -2.14 -7.74 20.13
N ASP A 28 -2.08 -6.41 20.24
CA ASP A 28 -3.25 -5.55 20.44
C ASP A 28 -3.82 -5.07 19.10
N ALA A 29 -3.21 -5.48 17.98
CA ALA A 29 -3.63 -5.07 16.65
C ALA A 29 -4.81 -5.91 16.17
N GLU A 30 -5.75 -5.25 15.48
CA GLU A 30 -6.82 -5.91 14.74
C GLU A 30 -6.28 -6.64 13.50
N GLY A 31 -5.12 -6.19 13.01
CA GLY A 31 -4.40 -6.83 11.92
C GLY A 31 -3.15 -6.07 11.51
N ILE A 32 -2.53 -6.56 10.44
CA ILE A 32 -1.41 -5.89 9.78
C ILE A 32 -1.84 -5.47 8.37
N ALA A 33 -1.53 -4.24 8.00
CA ALA A 33 -1.65 -3.74 6.64
C ALA A 33 -0.26 -3.55 6.03
N LEU A 34 -0.03 -4.12 4.86
CA LEU A 34 1.21 -4.01 4.10
C LEU A 34 0.93 -3.25 2.79
N PRO A 35 1.16 -1.93 2.75
CA PRO A 35 0.98 -1.15 1.54
C PRO A 35 2.09 -1.47 0.52
N TYR A 36 1.71 -1.73 -0.72
CA TYR A 36 2.60 -1.80 -1.87
C TYR A 36 2.13 -0.79 -2.91
N GLY A 37 2.98 0.20 -3.21
CA GLY A 37 2.67 1.28 -4.13
C GLY A 37 3.30 1.06 -5.51
N ILE A 38 2.54 1.33 -6.56
CA ILE A 38 3.05 1.46 -7.93
C ILE A 38 2.72 2.86 -8.41
N TYR A 39 3.73 3.63 -8.79
CA TYR A 39 3.54 4.93 -9.40
C TYR A 39 3.87 4.87 -10.89
N ASP A 40 2.83 5.06 -11.70
CA ASP A 40 2.96 5.16 -13.14
C ASP A 40 3.30 6.60 -13.51
N LEU A 41 4.58 6.83 -13.84
CA LEU A 41 5.12 8.13 -14.22
C LEU A 41 4.49 8.69 -15.50
N ALA A 42 4.18 7.83 -16.47
CA ALA A 42 3.67 8.26 -17.77
C ALA A 42 2.20 8.68 -17.68
N ALA A 43 1.40 7.97 -16.87
CA ALA A 43 0.02 8.33 -16.61
C ALA A 43 -0.17 9.33 -15.45
N ASN A 44 0.89 9.58 -14.67
CA ASN A 44 0.83 10.32 -13.41
C ASN A 44 -0.24 9.77 -12.44
N HIS A 45 -0.27 8.44 -12.29
CA HIS A 45 -1.24 7.76 -11.44
C HIS A 45 -0.56 6.84 -10.42
N GLY A 46 -0.99 6.95 -9.16
CA GLY A 46 -0.61 6.06 -8.09
C GLY A 46 -1.62 4.93 -7.90
N TYR A 47 -1.11 3.72 -7.68
CA TYR A 47 -1.88 2.53 -7.34
C TYR A 47 -1.36 2.01 -6.01
N LEU A 48 -2.27 1.68 -5.10
CA LEU A 48 -1.94 1.14 -3.79
C LEU A 48 -2.62 -0.22 -3.61
N PHE A 49 -1.83 -1.21 -3.23
CA PHE A 49 -2.30 -2.54 -2.88
C PHE A 49 -2.06 -2.76 -1.39
N ILE A 50 -3.01 -3.39 -0.71
CA ILE A 50 -2.90 -3.67 0.73
C ILE A 50 -2.86 -5.18 0.92
N GLY A 51 -1.71 -5.68 1.37
CA GLY A 51 -1.54 -7.06 1.84
C GLY A 51 -1.84 -7.16 3.33
N THR A 52 -2.23 -8.35 3.79
CA THR A 52 -2.53 -8.62 5.20
C THR A 52 -1.66 -9.72 5.80
N SER A 53 -0.61 -10.13 5.07
CA SER A 53 0.24 -11.26 5.43
C SER A 53 1.70 -10.81 5.54
N HIS A 54 2.54 -11.10 4.55
CA HIS A 54 3.98 -10.86 4.60
C HIS A 54 4.46 -10.05 3.40
N ASP A 55 5.44 -9.19 3.65
CA ASP A 55 6.15 -8.48 2.60
C ASP A 55 7.20 -9.41 1.99
N THR A 56 6.96 -9.84 0.75
CA THR A 56 7.78 -10.83 0.05
C THR A 56 7.92 -10.46 -1.42
N ALA A 57 8.95 -11.00 -2.08
CA ALA A 57 9.12 -10.82 -3.53
C ALA A 57 7.89 -11.32 -4.32
N ALA A 58 7.26 -12.41 -3.86
CA ALA A 58 6.03 -12.91 -4.47
C ALA A 58 4.88 -11.90 -4.35
N PHE A 59 4.71 -11.28 -3.19
CA PHE A 59 3.71 -10.22 -2.99
C PHE A 59 3.96 -9.01 -3.89
N ALA A 60 5.22 -8.57 -4.04
CA ALA A 60 5.58 -7.48 -4.95
C ALA A 60 5.23 -7.81 -6.41
N VAL A 61 5.62 -8.99 -6.90
CA VAL A 61 5.33 -9.44 -8.28
C VAL A 61 3.83 -9.55 -8.52
N ASP A 62 3.08 -10.13 -7.56
CA ASP A 62 1.62 -10.23 -7.65
C ASP A 62 0.95 -8.86 -7.82
N ASN A 63 1.42 -7.84 -7.10
CA ASN A 63 0.87 -6.48 -7.22
C ASN A 63 1.22 -5.83 -8.56
N VAL A 64 2.43 -6.03 -9.10
CA VAL A 64 2.80 -5.58 -10.45
C VAL A 64 1.93 -6.25 -11.51
N VAL A 65 1.73 -7.57 -11.40
CA VAL A 65 0.87 -8.34 -12.30
C VAL A 65 -0.59 -7.88 -12.21
N ARG A 66 -1.11 -7.64 -11.00
CA ARG A 66 -2.45 -7.10 -10.80
C ARG A 66 -2.59 -5.72 -11.46
N TRP A 67 -1.68 -4.80 -11.18
CA TRP A 67 -1.69 -3.49 -11.81
C TRP A 67 -1.69 -3.58 -13.35
N TRP A 68 -0.81 -4.41 -13.91
CA TRP A 68 -0.75 -4.63 -15.36
C TRP A 68 -2.08 -5.14 -15.91
N ASN A 69 -2.69 -6.12 -15.24
CA ASN A 69 -3.94 -6.73 -15.68
C ASN A 69 -5.16 -5.81 -15.60
N TYR A 70 -5.22 -4.95 -14.58
CA TYR A 70 -6.36 -4.05 -14.38
C TYR A 70 -6.21 -2.71 -15.12
N HIS A 71 -4.99 -2.18 -15.19
CA HIS A 71 -4.72 -0.82 -15.67
C HIS A 71 -3.68 -0.80 -16.81
N GLY A 72 -2.48 -1.34 -16.57
CA GLY A 72 -1.34 -1.19 -17.49
C GLY A 72 -1.63 -1.66 -18.92
N LYS A 73 -2.18 -2.87 -19.10
CA LYS A 73 -2.46 -3.43 -20.44
C LYS A 73 -3.46 -2.61 -21.26
N ARG A 74 -4.37 -1.90 -20.59
CA ARG A 74 -5.37 -1.02 -21.23
C ARG A 74 -4.77 0.34 -21.56
N GLY A 75 -3.93 0.88 -20.66
CA GLY A 75 -3.24 2.15 -20.87
C GLY A 75 -2.11 2.07 -21.90
N TYR A 76 -1.49 0.90 -22.06
CA TYR A 76 -0.31 0.69 -22.91
C TYR A 76 -0.51 -0.51 -23.86
N PRO A 77 -1.42 -0.42 -24.83
CA PRO A 77 -1.72 -1.54 -25.73
C PRO A 77 -0.48 -1.94 -26.54
N GLY A 78 -0.28 -3.25 -26.68
CA GLY A 78 0.81 -3.83 -27.47
C GLY A 78 2.19 -3.78 -26.81
N LYS A 79 2.32 -3.33 -25.56
CA LYS A 79 3.59 -3.41 -24.82
C LYS A 79 3.74 -4.79 -24.16
N SER A 80 4.95 -5.34 -24.24
CA SER A 80 5.31 -6.65 -23.69
C SER A 80 6.34 -6.57 -22.55
N GLU A 81 6.88 -5.38 -22.30
CA GLU A 81 7.97 -5.16 -21.35
C GLU A 81 7.64 -3.96 -20.46
N LEU A 82 8.13 -4.01 -19.23
CA LEU A 82 7.98 -2.96 -18.22
C LEU A 82 9.35 -2.56 -17.70
N LEU A 83 9.62 -1.26 -17.63
CA LEU A 83 10.75 -0.72 -16.88
C LEU A 83 10.28 -0.48 -15.44
N ILE A 84 10.90 -1.16 -14.48
CA ILE A 84 10.63 -0.98 -13.06
C ILE A 84 11.80 -0.20 -12.45
N LEU A 85 11.49 0.89 -11.75
CA LEU A 85 12.43 1.66 -10.95
C LEU A 85 12.12 1.35 -9.49
N ALA A 86 13.00 0.61 -8.82
CA ALA A 86 12.84 0.12 -7.44
C ALA A 86 14.09 0.37 -6.61
#